data_AF-A0AAW3WH61-F1
#
_entry.id   AF-A0AAW3WH61-F1
#
_cell.length_a   1.000
_cell.length_b   1.000
_cell.length_c   1.000
_cell.angle_alpha   90.00
_cell.angle_beta   90.00
_cell.angle_gamma   90.00
#
_symmetry.space_group_name_H-M   'P 1'
#
loop_
_entity.id
_entity.type
_entity.pdbx_description
1 polymer ?
#
loop_
_entity_poly.entity_id
_entity_poly.type
_entity_poly.pdbx_seq_one_letter_code
_entity_poly.pdbx_strand_id
1 'polypeptide(L)'
;GSNIKPKQTETIKEVVDGKATGDAFIVYRQSFDCIVEFNFCCDKAKDSRDLMNRFEETMLTFTGYLKKNGVREIYFIKEVPAQNSLNYMSSIPMTCLHYFLRLERNNTVRVSTIKRIEDKIYLESTLASEKKSDVIQNNITYKGDI
;
A
#
# COMPACT_ATOMS: atom_id res chain seq x y z
N GLY A 1 6.41 14.13 4.39
CA GLY A 1 5.45 13.09 4.82
C GLY A 1 5.01 12.32 3.60
N SER A 2 5.20 11.00 3.58
CA SER A 2 4.65 10.14 2.54
C SER A 2 3.13 10.26 2.54
N ASN A 3 2.56 10.48 1.36
CA ASN A 3 1.13 10.62 1.23
C ASN A 3 0.53 9.21 1.26
N ILE A 4 0.04 8.80 2.43
CA ILE A 4 -0.46 7.44 2.67
C ILE A 4 -1.71 7.17 1.82
N LYS A 5 -2.45 8.21 1.41
CA LYS A 5 -3.67 8.02 0.63
C LYS A 5 -3.35 7.74 -0.84
N PRO A 6 -3.99 6.74 -1.47
CA PRO A 6 -3.94 6.58 -2.92
C PRO A 6 -4.37 7.86 -3.62
N LYS A 7 -3.62 8.26 -4.65
CA LYS A 7 -3.95 9.42 -5.49
C LYS A 7 -4.28 8.96 -6.88
N GLN A 8 -5.39 9.45 -7.41
CA GLN A 8 -5.64 9.35 -8.84
C GLN A 8 -4.53 10.08 -9.58
N THR A 9 -3.94 9.40 -10.56
CA THR A 9 -2.83 9.95 -11.36
C THR A 9 -3.19 10.02 -12.83
N GLU A 10 -3.90 9.02 -13.33
CA GLU A 10 -4.19 8.88 -14.75
C GLU A 10 -5.59 8.33 -14.96
N THR A 11 -6.14 8.60 -16.14
CA THR A 11 -7.36 7.97 -16.65
C THR A 11 -7.07 7.43 -18.04
N ILE A 12 -7.20 6.12 -18.21
CA ILE A 12 -6.83 5.39 -19.41
C ILE A 12 -8.10 4.91 -20.09
N LYS A 13 -8.36 5.35 -21.33
CA LYS A 13 -9.49 4.84 -22.11
C LYS A 13 -9.31 3.36 -22.38
N GLU A 14 -10.36 2.57 -22.20
CA GLU A 14 -10.30 1.15 -22.49
C GLU A 14 -10.45 0.90 -23.99
N VAL A 15 -9.54 0.06 -24.50
CA VAL A 15 -9.50 -0.38 -25.89
C VAL A 15 -9.38 -1.90 -25.92
N VAL A 16 -10.26 -2.55 -26.67
CA VAL A 16 -10.26 -3.99 -26.91
C VAL A 16 -10.23 -4.21 -28.41
N ASP A 17 -9.26 -4.99 -28.91
CA ASP A 17 -9.04 -5.25 -30.34
C ASP A 17 -9.00 -3.97 -31.20
N GLY A 18 -8.33 -2.94 -30.68
CA GLY A 18 -8.17 -1.65 -31.36
C GLY A 18 -9.42 -0.76 -31.37
N LYS A 19 -10.52 -1.19 -30.75
CA LYS A 19 -11.76 -0.41 -30.65
C LYS A 19 -11.99 0.09 -29.23
N ALA A 20 -12.34 1.36 -29.11
CA ALA A 20 -12.73 1.95 -27.83
C ALA A 20 -14.03 1.28 -27.34
N THR A 21 -14.06 0.87 -26.08
CA THR A 21 -15.25 0.26 -25.47
C THR A 21 -16.26 1.31 -24.98
N GLY A 22 -15.82 2.57 -24.87
CA GLY A 22 -16.57 3.64 -24.22
C GLY A 22 -16.35 3.71 -22.69
N ASP A 23 -15.60 2.76 -22.12
CA ASP A 23 -15.22 2.76 -20.71
C ASP A 23 -13.78 3.28 -20.50
N ALA A 24 -13.39 3.46 -19.25
CA ALA A 24 -12.04 3.88 -18.88
C ALA A 24 -11.61 3.25 -17.56
N PHE A 25 -10.30 3.29 -17.31
CA PHE A 25 -9.68 2.92 -16.05
C PHE A 25 -9.11 4.14 -15.36
N ILE A 26 -9.37 4.27 -14.06
CA ILE A 26 -8.70 5.24 -13.19
C ILE A 26 -7.53 4.53 -12.52
N VAL A 27 -6.35 5.14 -12.61
CA VAL A 27 -5.12 4.63 -11.98
C VAL A 27 -4.85 5.41 -10.70
N TYR A 28 -4.87 4.69 -9.58
CA TYR A 28 -4.49 5.18 -8.27
C TYR A 28 -3.07 4.74 -7.92
N ARG A 29 -2.18 5.69 -7.63
CA ARG A 29 -0.83 5.39 -7.12
C ARG A 29 -0.76 5.66 -5.62
N GLN A 30 -0.10 4.77 -4.89
CA GLN A 30 0.12 4.89 -3.45
C GLN A 30 1.57 4.54 -3.14
N SER A 31 2.22 5.33 -2.28
CA SER A 31 3.58 5.07 -1.85
C SER A 31 3.62 4.68 -0.38
N PHE A 32 4.50 3.74 -0.04
CA PHE A 32 4.72 3.26 1.31
C PHE A 32 6.19 3.40 1.65
N ASP A 33 6.48 4.04 2.77
CA ASP A 33 7.84 4.19 3.28
C ASP A 33 8.01 3.21 4.43
N CYS A 34 9.08 2.43 4.40
CA CYS A 34 9.44 1.54 5.50
C CYS A 34 10.95 1.50 5.71
N ILE A 35 11.33 1.10 6.93
CA ILE A 35 12.71 0.72 7.24
C ILE A 35 12.78 -0.80 7.21
N VAL A 36 13.72 -1.34 6.43
CA VAL A 36 14.04 -2.76 6.40
C VAL A 36 15.35 -2.98 7.14
N GLU A 37 15.32 -3.89 8.11
CA GLU A 37 16.51 -4.34 8.80
C GLU A 37 17.00 -5.65 8.18
N PHE A 38 18.26 -5.67 7.75
CA PHE A 38 18.94 -6.88 7.30
C PHE A 38 19.85 -7.39 8.40
N ASN A 39 19.66 -8.65 8.79
CA ASN A 39 20.36 -9.30 9.89
C ASN A 39 21.33 -10.35 9.34
N PHE A 40 22.62 -10.14 9.58
CA PHE A 40 23.69 -11.02 9.12
C PHE A 40 24.21 -11.84 10.30
N CYS A 41 23.84 -13.12 10.34
CA CYS A 41 24.23 -14.05 11.40
C CYS A 41 25.20 -15.09 10.86
N CYS A 42 26.37 -15.23 11.48
CA CYS A 42 27.40 -16.21 11.09
C CYS A 42 28.11 -16.76 12.33
N ASP A 43 28.82 -17.87 12.17
CA ASP A 43 29.58 -18.49 13.28
C ASP A 43 30.70 -17.58 13.81
N LYS A 44 31.28 -16.75 12.94
CA LYS A 44 32.35 -15.81 13.28
C LYS A 44 31.93 -14.38 12.94
N ALA A 45 32.33 -13.44 13.79
CA ALA A 45 32.04 -12.01 13.59
C ALA A 45 32.59 -11.48 12.25
N LYS A 46 33.81 -11.90 11.88
CA LYS A 46 34.43 -11.56 10.59
C LYS A 46 33.56 -11.99 9.41
N ASP A 47 33.05 -13.22 9.45
CA ASP A 47 32.25 -13.77 8.35
C ASP A 47 30.92 -12.99 8.20
N SER A 48 30.34 -12.53 9.31
CA SER A 48 29.14 -11.66 9.27
C SER A 48 29.43 -10.32 8.60
N ARG A 49 30.59 -9.71 8.86
CA ARG A 49 31.06 -8.47 8.23
C ARG A 49 31.34 -8.67 6.75
N ASP A 50 31.99 -9.78 6.39
CA ASP A 50 32.28 -10.10 4.98
C ASP A 50 30.99 -10.41 4.18
N LEU A 51 29.99 -11.03 4.82
CA LEU A 51 28.66 -11.22 4.22
C LEU A 51 27.92 -9.89 4.04
N MET A 52 27.95 -9.03 5.05
CA MET A 52 27.36 -7.69 5.01
C MET A 52 27.92 -6.87 3.85
N ASN A 53 29.25 -6.79 3.70
CA ASN A 53 29.89 -6.04 2.61
C ASN A 53 29.46 -6.55 1.23
N ARG A 54 29.45 -7.88 1.02
CA ARG A 54 28.98 -8.49 -0.23
C ARG A 54 27.50 -8.21 -0.50
N PHE A 55 26.69 -8.15 0.55
CA PHE A 55 25.29 -7.76 0.41
C PHE A 55 25.16 -6.31 -0.08
N GLU A 56 25.92 -5.35 0.45
CA GLU A 56 25.86 -3.96 -0.01
C GLU A 56 26.23 -3.82 -1.50
N GLU A 57 27.27 -4.53 -1.95
CA GLU A 57 27.65 -4.62 -3.37
C GLU A 57 26.53 -5.23 -4.24
N THR A 58 25.87 -6.27 -3.71
CA THR A 58 24.73 -6.90 -4.36
C THR A 58 23.55 -5.93 -4.48
N MET A 59 23.24 -5.19 -3.41
CA MET A 59 22.15 -4.21 -3.42
C MET A 59 22.38 -3.12 -4.47
N LEU A 60 23.62 -2.65 -4.61
CA LEU A 60 23.99 -1.71 -5.66
C LEU A 60 23.74 -2.28 -7.06
N THR A 61 24.19 -3.52 -7.30
CA THR A 61 24.04 -4.22 -8.59
C THR A 61 22.57 -4.46 -8.94
N PHE A 62 21.74 -4.83 -7.96
CA PHE A 62 20.33 -5.17 -8.16
C PHE A 62 19.39 -3.97 -8.07
N THR A 63 19.87 -2.77 -7.74
CA THR A 63 19.02 -1.58 -7.58
C THR A 63 18.16 -1.32 -8.82
N GLY A 64 18.71 -1.49 -10.03
CA GLY A 64 17.96 -1.32 -11.28
C GLY A 64 16.82 -2.34 -11.43
N TYR A 65 17.05 -3.59 -11.04
CA TYR A 65 16.03 -4.64 -11.05
C TYR A 65 14.94 -4.35 -10.01
N LEU A 66 15.30 -3.98 -8.78
CA LEU A 66 14.36 -3.64 -7.72
C LEU A 66 13.46 -2.46 -8.14
N LYS A 67 14.04 -1.44 -8.77
CA LYS A 67 13.30 -0.28 -9.28
C LYS A 67 12.27 -0.61 -10.34
N LYS A 68 12.58 -1.55 -11.23
CA LYS A 68 11.62 -2.04 -12.23
C LYS A 68 10.46 -2.83 -11.62
N ASN A 69 10.65 -3.38 -10.40
CA ASN A 69 9.69 -4.25 -9.73
C ASN A 69 8.98 -3.59 -8.53
N GLY A 70 8.83 -2.26 -8.54
CA GLY A 70 7.98 -1.54 -7.58
C GLY A 70 8.70 -0.93 -6.38
N VAL A 71 10.03 -1.09 -6.26
CA VAL A 71 10.85 -0.36 -5.28
C VAL A 71 11.20 1.01 -5.86
N ARG A 72 10.50 2.06 -5.46
CA ARG A 72 10.77 3.41 -5.98
C ARG A 72 12.10 3.97 -5.50
N GLU A 73 12.38 3.86 -4.20
CA GLU A 73 13.63 4.29 -3.58
C GLU A 73 14.16 3.21 -2.65
N ILE A 74 15.48 3.03 -2.64
CA ILE A 74 16.17 2.18 -1.70
C ILE A 74 17.55 2.78 -1.43
N TYR A 75 17.91 2.95 -0.16
CA TYR A 75 19.24 3.41 0.23
C TYR A 75 19.58 3.01 1.65
N PHE A 76 20.88 2.86 1.89
CA PHE A 76 21.44 2.56 3.20
C PHE A 76 21.23 3.75 4.15
N ILE A 77 20.85 3.46 5.41
CA ILE A 77 20.71 4.48 6.46
C ILE A 77 21.91 4.40 7.40
N LYS A 78 22.11 3.25 8.04
CA LYS A 78 23.14 3.05 9.07
C LYS A 78 23.34 1.58 9.42
N GLU A 79 24.53 1.27 9.94
CA GLU A 79 24.76 0.07 10.74
C GLU A 79 24.08 0.25 12.11
N VAL A 80 23.52 -0.81 12.65
CA VAL A 80 22.85 -0.81 13.94
C VAL A 80 23.48 -1.85 14.85
N PRO A 81 23.71 -1.54 16.15
CA PRO A 81 24.15 -2.55 17.10
C PRO A 81 23.16 -3.72 17.14
N ALA A 82 23.67 -4.95 17.09
CA ALA A 82 22.85 -6.15 17.06
C ALA A 82 21.87 -6.24 18.25
N GLN A 83 22.27 -5.71 19.40
CA GLN A 83 21.46 -5.67 20.63
C GLN A 83 20.16 -4.89 20.48
N ASN A 84 20.08 -4.00 19.48
CA ASN A 84 18.88 -3.21 19.21
C ASN A 84 17.93 -3.90 18.22
N SER A 85 18.34 -5.02 17.61
CA SER A 85 17.47 -5.81 16.74
C SER A 85 16.45 -6.59 17.56
N LEU A 86 15.22 -6.66 17.06
CA LEU A 86 14.21 -7.57 17.62
C LEU A 86 14.60 -9.05 17.48
N ASN A 87 15.51 -9.37 16.57
CA ASN A 87 15.99 -10.73 16.31
C ASN A 87 17.34 -11.01 16.97
N TYR A 88 17.75 -10.21 17.96
CA TYR A 88 19.05 -10.35 18.60
C TYR A 88 19.23 -11.73 19.25
N MET A 89 20.36 -12.37 18.96
CA MET A 89 20.79 -13.61 19.59
C MET A 89 22.17 -13.42 20.21
N SER A 90 22.27 -13.51 21.54
CA SER A 90 23.54 -13.28 22.24
C SER A 90 24.61 -14.35 21.98
N SER A 91 24.20 -15.54 21.54
CA SER A 91 25.08 -16.68 21.27
C SER A 91 25.69 -16.67 19.86
N ILE A 92 25.24 -15.78 18.97
CA ILE A 92 25.65 -15.78 17.56
C ILE A 92 26.17 -14.39 17.18
N PRO A 93 27.37 -14.28 16.59
CA PRO A 93 27.82 -13.03 15.99
C PRO A 93 26.83 -12.51 14.96
N MET A 94 26.40 -11.26 15.15
CA MET A 94 25.35 -10.63 14.35
C MET A 94 25.75 -9.20 14.00
N THR A 95 25.48 -8.81 12.76
CA THR A 95 25.60 -7.43 12.27
C THR A 95 24.28 -7.02 11.61
N CYS A 96 23.85 -5.78 11.79
CA CYS A 96 22.57 -5.28 11.31
C CYS A 96 22.72 -4.03 10.45
N LEU A 97 22.04 -4.00 9.30
CA LEU A 97 21.92 -2.80 8.46
C LEU A 97 20.47 -2.34 8.39
N HIS A 98 20.25 -1.03 8.48
CA HIS A 98 18.96 -0.41 8.19
C HIS A 98 18.99 0.23 6.81
N TYR A 99 18.01 -0.13 5.99
CA TYR A 99 17.75 0.50 4.70
C TYR A 99 16.40 1.20 4.71
N PHE A 100 16.34 2.36 4.10
CA PHE A 100 15.08 2.99 3.74
C PHE A 100 14.57 2.36 2.44
N LEU A 101 13.31 1.95 2.41
CA LEU A 101 12.61 1.57 1.20
C LEU A 101 11.37 2.45 1.02
N ARG A 102 11.19 2.96 -0.20
CA ARG A 102 9.90 3.46 -0.69
C ARG A 102 9.36 2.51 -1.73
N LEU A 103 8.21 1.92 -1.47
CA LEU A 103 7.47 1.08 -2.40
C LEU A 103 6.39 1.90 -3.09
N GLU A 104 6.08 1.56 -4.34
CA GLU A 104 4.96 2.16 -5.07
C GLU A 104 4.01 1.07 -5.55
N ARG A 105 2.71 1.26 -5.27
CA ARG A 105 1.64 0.38 -5.72
C ARG A 105 0.68 1.13 -6.62
N ASN A 106 0.42 0.54 -7.78
CA ASN A 106 -0.59 1.02 -8.73
C ASN A 106 -1.83 0.14 -8.61
N ASN A 107 -2.98 0.77 -8.40
CA ASN A 107 -4.28 0.10 -8.42
C ASN A 107 -5.12 0.69 -9.54
N THR A 108 -5.67 -0.17 -10.38
CA THR A 108 -6.45 0.23 -11.54
C THR A 108 -7.91 -0.15 -11.31
N VAL A 109 -8.83 0.80 -11.45
CA VAL A 109 -10.26 0.59 -11.23
C VAL A 109 -11.03 1.06 -12.46
N ARG A 110 -12.00 0.27 -12.93
CA ARG A 110 -12.83 0.62 -14.09
C ARG A 110 -13.88 1.67 -13.71
N VAL A 111 -14.09 2.68 -14.54
CA VAL A 111 -15.03 3.79 -14.28
C VAL A 111 -16.46 3.27 -14.15
N SER A 112 -16.89 2.34 -15.02
CA SER A 112 -18.19 1.70 -14.90
C SER A 112 -18.41 0.99 -13.55
N THR A 113 -17.36 0.44 -12.96
CA THR A 113 -17.43 -0.20 -11.63
C THR A 113 -17.66 0.83 -10.53
N ILE A 114 -16.98 1.97 -10.60
CA ILE A 114 -17.16 3.08 -9.66
C ILE A 114 -18.59 3.61 -9.76
N LYS A 115 -19.05 3.91 -10.98
CA LYS A 115 -20.41 4.42 -11.23
C LYS A 115 -21.48 3.47 -10.68
N ARG A 116 -21.34 2.17 -10.93
CA ARG A 116 -22.28 1.17 -10.41
C ARG A 116 -22.34 1.14 -8.87
N ILE A 117 -21.20 1.35 -8.20
CA ILE A 117 -21.14 1.42 -6.74
C ILE A 117 -21.80 2.72 -6.25
N GLU A 118 -21.52 3.86 -6.90
CA GLU A 118 -22.12 5.15 -6.57
C GLU A 118 -23.65 5.12 -6.73
N ASP A 119 -24.15 4.58 -7.83
CA ASP A 119 -25.59 4.43 -8.09
C ASP A 119 -26.24 3.56 -7.01
N LYS A 120 -25.59 2.47 -6.59
CA LYS A 120 -26.07 1.59 -5.53
C LYS A 120 -26.13 2.30 -4.18
N ILE A 121 -25.07 3.03 -3.81
CA ILE A 121 -25.02 3.81 -2.56
C ILE A 121 -26.12 4.87 -2.55
N TYR A 122 -26.32 5.56 -3.68
CA TYR A 122 -27.38 6.55 -3.83
C TYR A 122 -28.77 5.92 -3.59
N LEU A 123 -29.08 4.82 -4.26
CA LEU A 123 -30.35 4.10 -4.08
C LEU A 123 -30.59 3.65 -2.64
N GLU A 124 -29.58 3.07 -1.99
CA GLU A 124 -29.68 2.64 -0.59
C GLU A 124 -29.90 3.83 0.35
N SER A 125 -29.27 4.97 0.09
CA SER A 125 -29.46 6.19 0.88
C SER A 125 -30.87 6.78 0.74
N THR A 126 -31.43 6.77 -0.47
CA THR A 126 -32.79 7.24 -0.73
C THR A 126 -33.82 6.34 -0.05
N LEU A 127 -33.72 5.02 -0.22
CA LEU A 127 -34.61 4.05 0.44
C LEU A 127 -34.56 4.14 1.97
N ALA A 128 -33.38 4.41 2.54
CA ALA A 128 -33.24 4.61 3.99
C ALA A 128 -33.91 5.91 4.47
N SER A 129 -33.91 6.96 3.64
CA SER A 129 -34.58 8.22 3.95
C SER A 129 -36.12 8.09 3.88
N GLU A 130 -36.65 7.38 2.87
CA GLU A 130 -38.09 7.13 2.70
C GLU A 130 -38.66 6.31 3.86
N LYS A 131 -37.96 5.24 4.27
CA LYS A 131 -38.36 4.44 5.44
C LYS A 131 -38.37 5.25 6.74
N LYS A 132 -37.47 6.21 6.90
CA LYS A 132 -37.47 7.09 8.09
C LYS A 132 -38.68 8.03 8.07
N SER A 133 -39.06 8.59 6.92
CA SER A 133 -40.28 9.40 6.79
C SER A 133 -41.54 8.59 7.07
N ASP A 134 -41.64 7.34 6.61
CA ASP A 134 -42.80 6.48 6.86
C ASP A 134 -42.95 6.13 8.34
N VAL A 135 -41.83 5.87 9.04
CA VAL A 135 -41.84 5.62 10.48
C VAL A 135 -42.25 6.87 11.27
N ILE A 136 -41.82 8.06 10.83
CA ILE A 136 -42.22 9.32 11.45
C ILE A 136 -43.71 9.59 11.22
N GLN A 137 -44.22 9.40 10.00
CA GLN A 137 -45.65 9.59 9.71
C GLN A 137 -46.53 8.63 10.50
N ASN A 138 -46.19 7.33 10.52
CA ASN A 138 -46.95 6.34 11.28
C ASN A 138 -46.96 6.66 12.79
N ASN A 139 -45.83 7.10 13.37
CA ASN A 139 -45.78 7.48 14.78
C ASN A 139 -46.54 8.78 15.12
N ILE A 140 -46.76 9.66 14.15
CA ILE A 140 -47.59 10.87 14.33
C ILE A 140 -49.08 10.49 14.28
N THR A 141 -49.49 9.58 13.39
CA THR A 141 -50.88 9.12 13.29
C THR A 141 -51.35 8.41 14.56
N TYR A 142 -50.51 7.60 15.21
CA TYR A 142 -50.87 6.91 16.47
C TYR A 142 -50.93 7.81 17.71
N LYS A 143 -50.50 9.08 17.64
CA LYS A 143 -50.58 10.04 18.77
C LYS A 143 -51.74 11.03 18.66
N GLY A 144 -52.59 10.90 17.63
CA GLY A 144 -53.74 11.79 17.41
C GLY A 144 -55.07 11.31 17.98
N ASP A 145 -55.17 10.07 18.46
CA ASP A 145 -56.41 9.47 18.97
C ASP A 145 -56.30 9.12 20.47
N ILE A 146 -56.31 10.13 21.35
CA ILE A 146 -56.63 9.99 22.79
C ILE A 146 -57.41 11.23 23.24
#